data_AF-A0A962JLK5-F1
#
_entry.id   AF-A0A962JLK5-F1
#
_cell.length_a   1.000
_cell.length_b   1.000
_cell.length_c   1.000
_cell.angle_alpha   90.00
_cell.angle_beta   90.00
_cell.angle_gamma   90.00
#
_symmetry.space_group_name_H-M   'P 1'
#
loop_
_entity.id
_entity.type
_entity.pdbx_description
1 polymer ?
#
loop_
_entity_poly.entity_id
_entity_poly.type
_entity_poly.pdbx_seq_one_letter_code
_entity_poly.pdbx_strand_id
1 'polypeptide(L)'
;MNVAVTQHLTNFAQLVKNNTERFAAMPVDLQWSIHGTLRPNQYICQHPNQLIAYNALFANQHRAKLIDLFDFVFGDFIKKEKISTLKNCQHPISVIDYGCGQGLASVVLQEYNREQQLAYQFNEVILIEPSALALQQAVKHNSLHCPQVTAKCTKFANLSVQDLVTQHDIIIHLLSNVLDLPTIDVTALANCIKQSLSGELVSKRYYWHELGLF
;
A
#
# COMPACT_ATOMS: atom_id res chain seq x y z
N MET A 1 9.56 3.81 36.78
CA MET A 1 10.24 4.27 35.57
C MET A 1 10.52 3.03 34.71
N ASN A 2 9.63 2.73 33.76
CA ASN A 2 9.87 1.63 32.83
C ASN A 2 10.62 2.19 31.62
N VAL A 3 11.89 1.81 31.51
CA VAL A 3 12.70 2.01 30.31
C VAL A 3 12.07 1.15 29.23
N ALA A 4 11.30 1.78 28.34
CA ALA A 4 10.76 1.12 27.16
C ALA A 4 11.95 0.62 26.34
N VAL A 5 12.08 -0.71 26.26
CA VAL A 5 12.94 -1.37 25.29
C VAL A 5 12.46 -0.93 23.93
N THR A 6 13.17 0.04 23.34
CA THR A 6 12.94 0.48 21.97
C THR A 6 13.46 -0.65 21.10
N GLN A 7 12.63 -1.66 20.83
CA GLN A 7 12.87 -2.51 19.67
C GLN A 7 12.91 -1.54 18.47
N HIS A 8 14.09 -1.35 17.90
CA HIS A 8 14.22 -0.59 16.67
C HIS A 8 13.44 -1.33 15.58
N LEU A 9 12.16 -0.96 15.43
CA LEU A 9 11.34 -1.45 14.33
C LEU A 9 12.08 -1.11 13.04
N THR A 10 12.24 -2.09 12.16
CA THR A 10 12.87 -1.86 10.86
C THR A 10 11.99 -0.87 10.10
N ASN A 11 12.50 0.34 9.91
CA ASN A 11 11.87 1.38 9.10
C ASN A 11 12.17 1.15 7.61
N PHE A 12 11.45 1.83 6.73
CA PHE A 12 11.59 1.68 5.29
C PHE A 12 13.05 1.86 4.83
N ALA A 13 13.75 2.86 5.37
CA ALA A 13 15.14 3.13 5.03
C ALA A 13 16.06 1.95 5.37
N GLN A 14 15.87 1.32 6.53
CA GLN A 14 16.63 0.14 6.93
C GLN A 14 16.28 -1.08 6.07
N LEU A 15 15.01 -1.25 5.70
CA LEU A 15 14.59 -2.30 4.76
C LEU A 15 15.30 -2.13 3.41
N VAL A 16 15.31 -0.92 2.85
CA VAL A 16 15.98 -0.64 1.57
C VAL A 16 17.48 -0.87 1.69
N LYS A 17 18.13 -0.30 2.72
CA LYS A 17 19.56 -0.48 2.97
C LYS A 17 19.94 -1.97 3.01
N ASN A 18 19.23 -2.76 3.80
CA ASN A 18 19.48 -4.20 3.93
C ASN A 18 19.34 -4.94 2.59
N ASN A 19 18.33 -4.57 1.78
CA ASN A 19 18.14 -5.20 0.47
C ASN A 19 19.19 -4.75 -0.55
N THR A 20 19.62 -3.48 -0.51
CA THR A 20 20.71 -2.97 -1.35
C THR A 20 22.03 -3.68 -1.06
N GLU A 21 22.38 -3.83 0.22
CA GLU A 21 23.60 -4.56 0.63
C GLU A 21 23.54 -6.03 0.19
N ARG A 22 22.39 -6.70 0.39
CA ARG A 22 22.19 -8.10 -0.04
C ARG A 22 22.22 -8.26 -1.55
N PHE A 23 21.67 -7.32 -2.31
CA PHE A 23 21.71 -7.34 -3.76
C PHE A 23 23.12 -7.13 -4.29
N ALA A 24 23.85 -6.15 -3.74
CA ALA A 24 25.23 -5.86 -4.11
C ALA A 24 26.19 -7.03 -3.82
N ALA A 25 25.88 -7.85 -2.80
CA ALA A 25 26.63 -9.06 -2.46
C ALA A 25 26.36 -10.26 -3.39
N MET A 26 25.36 -10.19 -4.28
CA MET A 26 25.09 -11.28 -5.23
C MET A 26 26.15 -11.31 -6.35
N PRO A 27 26.42 -12.48 -6.98
CA PRO A 27 27.23 -12.55 -8.19
C PRO A 27 26.73 -11.59 -9.28
N VAL A 28 27.65 -10.92 -9.97
CA VAL A 28 27.30 -9.86 -10.94
C VAL A 28 26.41 -10.40 -12.05
N ASP A 29 26.72 -11.56 -12.60
CA ASP A 29 25.90 -12.27 -13.60
C ASP A 29 24.47 -12.53 -13.11
N LEU A 30 24.31 -12.90 -11.84
CA LEU A 30 22.99 -13.06 -11.22
C LEU A 30 22.26 -11.72 -11.07
N GLN A 31 22.96 -10.65 -10.70
CA GLN A 31 22.37 -9.29 -10.62
C GLN A 31 21.81 -8.87 -11.99
N TRP A 32 22.58 -9.04 -13.07
CA TRP A 32 22.14 -8.71 -14.44
C TRP A 32 20.96 -9.57 -14.88
N SER A 33 21.01 -10.87 -14.60
CA SER A 33 19.92 -11.80 -14.91
C SER A 33 18.62 -11.38 -14.23
N ILE A 34 18.68 -11.10 -12.91
CA ILE A 34 17.51 -10.64 -12.15
C ILE A 34 17.02 -9.29 -12.67
N HIS A 35 17.91 -8.33 -12.90
CA HIS A 35 17.53 -7.01 -13.42
C HIS A 35 16.77 -7.13 -14.75
N GLY A 36 17.19 -8.02 -15.64
CA GLY A 36 16.50 -8.30 -16.90
C GLY A 36 15.07 -8.86 -16.73
N THR A 37 14.78 -9.48 -15.58
CA THR A 37 13.43 -9.99 -15.26
C THR A 37 12.51 -8.92 -14.66
N LEU A 38 13.05 -7.93 -13.95
CA LEU A 38 12.26 -6.91 -13.27
C LEU A 38 11.79 -5.85 -14.27
N ARG A 39 10.52 -5.90 -14.67
CA ARG A 39 9.88 -4.85 -15.48
C ARG A 39 8.87 -4.06 -14.65
N PRO A 40 8.82 -2.73 -14.78
CA PRO A 40 7.75 -1.92 -14.18
C PRO A 40 6.37 -2.43 -14.60
N ASN A 41 5.43 -2.45 -13.65
CA ASN A 41 3.98 -2.68 -13.88
C ASN A 41 3.57 -4.05 -14.47
N GLN A 42 4.45 -5.05 -14.52
CA GLN A 42 4.09 -6.37 -15.08
C GLN A 42 4.65 -7.55 -14.28
N TYR A 43 5.37 -7.29 -13.19
CA TYR A 43 6.23 -8.31 -12.60
C TYR A 43 5.74 -8.83 -11.26
N ILE A 44 5.35 -10.11 -11.25
CA ILE A 44 5.15 -10.88 -10.03
C ILE A 44 6.49 -11.54 -9.68
N CYS A 45 7.10 -11.15 -8.57
CA CYS A 45 8.34 -11.77 -8.11
C CYS A 45 8.08 -13.25 -7.79
N GLN A 46 8.83 -14.13 -8.47
CA GLN A 46 8.72 -15.58 -8.35
C GLN A 46 9.81 -16.17 -7.43
N HIS A 47 10.90 -15.42 -7.22
CA HIS A 47 12.05 -15.88 -6.44
C HIS A 47 12.47 -14.87 -5.36
N PRO A 48 13.03 -15.34 -4.23
CA PRO A 48 13.47 -14.45 -3.15
C PRO A 48 14.45 -13.37 -3.58
N ASN A 49 15.38 -13.69 -4.50
CA ASN A 49 16.36 -12.73 -4.98
C ASN A 49 15.72 -11.60 -5.81
N GLN A 50 14.58 -11.86 -6.46
CA GLN A 50 13.82 -10.83 -7.19
C GLN A 50 13.15 -9.85 -6.22
N LEU A 51 12.67 -10.33 -5.08
CA LEU A 51 12.13 -9.45 -4.03
C LEU A 51 13.21 -8.52 -3.46
N ILE A 52 14.41 -9.07 -3.21
CA ILE A 52 15.57 -8.31 -2.73
C ILE A 52 15.96 -7.25 -3.76
N ALA A 53 16.15 -7.68 -5.01
CA ALA A 53 16.52 -6.78 -6.11
C ALA A 53 15.45 -5.70 -6.35
N TYR A 54 14.16 -6.04 -6.29
CA TYR A 54 13.08 -5.08 -6.43
C TYR A 54 13.18 -3.98 -5.37
N ASN A 55 13.39 -4.36 -4.10
CA ASN A 55 13.54 -3.38 -3.03
C ASN A 55 14.79 -2.53 -3.20
N ALA A 56 15.92 -3.14 -3.58
CA ALA A 56 17.18 -2.45 -3.78
C ALA A 56 17.10 -1.40 -4.91
N LEU A 57 16.40 -1.73 -6.00
CA LEU A 57 16.40 -0.93 -7.23
C LEU A 57 15.25 0.07 -7.30
N PHE A 58 14.05 -0.30 -6.80
CA PHE A 58 12.82 0.45 -7.08
C PHE A 58 12.10 0.98 -5.85
N ALA A 59 12.39 0.49 -4.63
CA ALA A 59 11.64 0.90 -3.44
C ALA A 59 11.71 2.42 -3.20
N ASN A 60 12.89 3.05 -3.32
CA ASN A 60 13.03 4.50 -3.09
C ASN A 60 12.18 5.32 -4.08
N GLN A 61 12.14 4.94 -5.35
CA GLN A 61 11.31 5.60 -6.35
C GLN A 61 9.82 5.40 -6.05
N HIS A 62 9.44 4.19 -5.62
CA HIS A 62 8.08 3.88 -5.21
C HIS A 62 7.66 4.70 -3.98
N ARG A 63 8.54 4.85 -2.98
CA ARG A 63 8.32 5.71 -1.81
C ARG A 63 8.13 7.17 -2.22
N ALA A 64 8.99 7.72 -3.08
CA ALA A 64 8.86 9.11 -3.52
C ALA A 64 7.46 9.39 -4.12
N LYS A 65 6.99 8.52 -5.02
CA LYS A 65 5.65 8.62 -5.61
C LYS A 65 4.53 8.56 -4.57
N LEU A 66 4.67 7.68 -3.58
CA LEU A 66 3.70 7.56 -2.48
C LEU A 66 3.68 8.80 -1.59
N ILE A 67 4.85 9.35 -1.27
CA ILE A 67 4.96 10.57 -0.47
C ILE A 67 4.30 11.75 -1.20
N ASP A 68 4.61 11.95 -2.48
CA ASP A 68 3.97 13.00 -3.30
C ASP A 68 2.44 12.85 -3.32
N LEU A 69 1.95 11.62 -3.48
CA LEU A 69 0.52 11.31 -3.43
C LEU A 69 -0.09 11.63 -2.06
N PHE A 70 0.58 11.22 -0.98
CA PHE A 70 0.09 11.45 0.38
C PHE A 70 0.11 12.93 0.75
N ASP A 71 1.13 13.68 0.36
CA ASP A 71 1.16 15.14 0.53
C ASP A 71 0.00 15.83 -0.19
N PHE A 72 -0.30 15.41 -1.42
CA PHE A 72 -1.47 15.91 -2.13
C PHE A 72 -2.78 15.55 -1.43
N VAL A 73 -2.98 14.27 -1.07
CA VAL A 73 -4.23 13.78 -0.49
C VAL A 73 -4.47 14.37 0.91
N PHE A 74 -3.50 14.19 1.81
CA PHE A 74 -3.62 14.60 3.21
C PHE A 74 -3.38 16.09 3.43
N GLY A 75 -2.72 16.77 2.49
CA GLY A 75 -2.52 18.21 2.49
C GLY A 75 -3.62 18.95 1.72
N ASP A 76 -3.52 18.94 0.39
CA ASP A 76 -4.29 19.82 -0.49
C ASP A 76 -5.73 19.36 -0.70
N PHE A 77 -5.93 18.08 -1.02
CA PHE A 77 -7.23 17.54 -1.37
C PHE A 77 -8.20 17.62 -0.19
N ILE A 78 -7.79 17.13 0.99
CA ILE A 78 -8.62 17.22 2.20
C ILE A 78 -9.02 18.66 2.54
N LYS A 79 -8.10 19.63 2.38
CA LYS A 79 -8.40 21.05 2.60
C LYS A 79 -9.41 21.58 1.58
N LYS A 80 -9.23 21.28 0.29
CA LYS A 80 -10.10 21.71 -0.80
C LYS A 80 -11.51 21.14 -0.67
N GLU A 81 -11.62 19.84 -0.40
CA GLU A 81 -12.87 19.11 -0.26
C GLU A 81 -13.51 19.23 1.14
N LYS A 82 -12.86 19.96 2.06
CA LYS A 82 -13.31 20.17 3.45
C LYS A 82 -13.59 18.87 4.20
N ILE A 83 -12.76 17.84 3.97
CA ILE A 83 -12.91 16.52 4.61
C ILE A 83 -12.40 16.60 6.06
N SER A 84 -13.31 16.77 7.02
CA SER A 84 -12.94 16.84 8.45
C SER A 84 -12.62 15.48 9.07
N THR A 85 -13.09 14.38 8.47
CA THR A 85 -13.03 13.02 9.04
C THR A 85 -11.60 12.50 9.28
N LEU A 86 -10.62 13.02 8.55
CA LEU A 86 -9.21 12.64 8.68
C LEU A 86 -8.36 13.67 9.43
N LYS A 87 -8.88 14.87 9.69
CA LYS A 87 -8.13 15.95 10.35
C LYS A 87 -8.24 15.80 11.86
N ASN A 88 -7.12 15.65 12.56
CA ASN A 88 -7.06 15.34 14.01
C ASN A 88 -7.84 14.07 14.37
N CYS A 89 -7.95 13.14 13.42
CA CYS A 89 -8.69 11.91 13.61
C CYS A 89 -7.91 11.00 14.56
N GLN A 90 -8.35 10.93 15.82
CA GLN A 90 -7.86 9.92 16.77
C GLN A 90 -8.56 8.57 16.57
N HIS A 91 -9.47 8.48 15.58
CA HIS A 91 -10.19 7.24 15.32
C HIS A 91 -9.27 6.21 14.66
N PRO A 92 -9.49 4.93 14.97
CA PRO A 92 -8.84 3.86 14.27
C PRO A 92 -9.30 3.78 12.82
N ILE A 93 -8.34 3.50 11.95
CA ILE A 93 -8.57 3.30 10.52
C ILE A 93 -8.17 1.88 10.13
N SER A 94 -8.79 1.40 9.06
CA SER A 94 -8.36 0.19 8.35
C SER A 94 -7.73 0.57 7.02
N VAL A 95 -6.75 -0.22 6.58
CA VAL A 95 -6.11 -0.07 5.28
C VAL A 95 -6.29 -1.34 4.48
N ILE A 96 -6.61 -1.22 3.20
CA ILE A 96 -6.62 -2.35 2.26
C ILE A 96 -5.59 -2.06 1.18
N ASP A 97 -4.54 -2.88 1.10
CA ASP A 97 -3.43 -2.75 0.16
C ASP A 97 -3.59 -3.80 -0.95
N TYR A 98 -4.02 -3.32 -2.11
CA TYR A 98 -4.30 -4.14 -3.29
C TYR A 98 -3.03 -4.33 -4.11
N GLY A 99 -2.73 -5.58 -4.49
CA GLY A 99 -1.50 -5.91 -5.22
C GLY A 99 -0.27 -5.48 -4.43
N CYS A 100 -0.29 -5.71 -3.11
CA CYS A 100 0.62 -5.05 -2.19
C CYS A 100 2.09 -5.43 -2.42
N GLY A 101 2.37 -6.49 -3.20
CA GLY A 101 3.71 -7.02 -3.38
C GLY A 101 4.33 -7.33 -2.01
N GLN A 102 5.38 -6.59 -1.65
CA GLN A 102 6.07 -6.71 -0.37
C GLN A 102 5.52 -5.80 0.74
N GLY A 103 4.34 -5.20 0.54
CA GLY A 103 3.63 -4.38 1.52
C GLY A 103 4.28 -3.03 1.79
N LEU A 104 5.03 -2.48 0.83
CA LEU A 104 5.77 -1.23 1.02
C LEU A 104 4.84 -0.02 1.12
N ALA A 105 3.72 0.01 0.40
CA ALA A 105 2.82 1.15 0.40
C ALA A 105 2.20 1.39 1.79
N SER A 106 1.70 0.33 2.42
CA SER A 106 1.21 0.37 3.80
C SER A 106 2.27 0.79 4.82
N VAL A 107 3.51 0.29 4.69
CA VAL A 107 4.64 0.70 5.55
C VAL A 107 4.91 2.20 5.39
N VAL A 108 5.01 2.70 4.15
CA VAL A 108 5.26 4.12 3.89
C VAL A 108 4.12 4.99 4.41
N LEU A 109 2.86 4.58 4.25
CA LEU A 109 1.71 5.30 4.79
C LEU A 109 1.79 5.44 6.32
N GLN A 110 2.20 4.37 7.01
CA GLN A 110 2.35 4.41 8.46
C GLN A 110 3.52 5.29 8.92
N GLU A 111 4.64 5.27 8.21
CA GLU A 111 5.74 6.19 8.48
C GLU A 111 5.33 7.64 8.22
N TYR A 112 4.62 7.88 7.13
CA TYR A 112 4.10 9.20 6.77
C TYR A 112 3.16 9.75 7.85
N ASN A 113 2.24 8.94 8.37
CA ASN A 113 1.38 9.31 9.51
C ASN A 113 2.20 9.85 10.70
N ARG A 114 3.27 9.14 11.05
CA ARG A 114 4.15 9.48 12.18
C ARG A 114 4.97 10.74 11.88
N GLU A 115 5.57 10.81 10.69
CA GLU A 115 6.44 11.92 10.27
C GLU A 115 5.67 13.24 10.15
N GLN A 116 4.45 13.19 9.61
CA GLN A 116 3.56 14.36 9.45
C GLN A 116 2.63 14.60 10.65
N GLN A 117 2.75 13.79 11.70
CA GLN A 117 1.97 13.90 12.93
C GLN A 117 0.45 13.92 12.69
N LEU A 118 -0.04 13.12 11.73
CA LEU A 118 -1.48 13.06 11.40
C LEU A 118 -2.31 12.40 12.52
N ALA A 119 -1.65 11.59 13.37
CA ALA A 119 -2.16 11.05 14.63
C ALA A 119 -3.35 10.08 14.53
N TYR A 120 -3.66 9.54 13.34
CA TYR A 120 -4.63 8.45 13.22
C TYR A 120 -4.08 7.12 13.71
N GLN A 121 -4.97 6.27 14.22
CA GLN A 121 -4.60 4.94 14.72
C GLN A 121 -4.67 3.91 13.59
N PHE A 122 -3.50 3.55 13.04
CA PHE A 122 -3.41 2.50 12.02
C PHE A 122 -3.47 1.12 12.71
N ASN A 123 -4.68 0.58 12.85
CA ASN A 123 -4.91 -0.63 13.64
C ASN A 123 -5.09 -1.91 12.82
N GLU A 124 -5.53 -1.79 11.57
CA GLU A 124 -5.77 -2.94 10.70
C GLU A 124 -5.22 -2.70 9.28
N VAL A 125 -4.51 -3.68 8.74
CA VAL A 125 -4.20 -3.77 7.31
C VAL A 125 -4.66 -5.11 6.74
N ILE A 126 -5.34 -5.05 5.60
CA ILE A 126 -5.66 -6.20 4.75
C ILE A 126 -4.74 -6.15 3.52
N LEU A 127 -3.88 -7.15 3.37
CA LEU A 127 -2.89 -7.27 2.31
C LEU A 127 -3.38 -8.26 1.25
N ILE A 128 -3.59 -7.79 0.02
CA ILE A 128 -4.08 -8.61 -1.09
C ILE A 128 -2.98 -8.72 -2.15
N GLU A 129 -2.48 -9.91 -2.41
CA GLU A 129 -1.41 -10.14 -3.37
C GLU A 129 -1.45 -11.58 -3.91
N PRO A 130 -1.43 -11.82 -5.23
CA PRO A 130 -1.42 -13.18 -5.78
C PRO A 130 -0.12 -13.96 -5.53
N SER A 131 1.02 -13.31 -5.29
CA SER A 131 2.28 -13.96 -4.93
C SER A 131 2.35 -14.24 -3.43
N ALA A 132 2.20 -15.51 -3.06
CA ALA A 132 2.40 -15.97 -1.67
C ALA A 132 3.78 -15.56 -1.12
N LEU A 133 4.82 -15.59 -1.98
CA LEU A 133 6.18 -15.22 -1.60
C LEU A 133 6.29 -13.73 -1.24
N ALA A 134 5.70 -12.85 -2.06
CA ALA A 134 5.71 -11.41 -1.80
C ALA A 134 4.82 -11.07 -0.59
N LEU A 135 3.63 -11.68 -0.52
CA LEU A 135 2.67 -11.51 0.57
C LEU A 135 3.27 -11.90 1.92
N GLN A 136 4.09 -12.95 1.99
CA GLN A 136 4.80 -13.32 3.22
C GLN A 136 5.73 -12.19 3.70
N GLN A 137 6.43 -11.51 2.79
CA GLN A 137 7.24 -10.33 3.16
C GLN A 137 6.36 -9.15 3.56
N ALA A 138 5.24 -8.94 2.87
CA ALA A 138 4.28 -7.89 3.21
C ALA A 138 3.76 -8.04 4.64
N VAL A 139 3.36 -9.25 5.03
CA VAL A 139 2.94 -9.54 6.42
C VAL A 139 4.08 -9.22 7.38
N LYS A 140 5.28 -9.73 7.13
CA LYS A 140 6.44 -9.48 7.99
C LYS A 140 6.73 -7.99 8.18
N HIS A 141 6.70 -7.20 7.12
CA HIS A 141 6.99 -5.77 7.19
C HIS A 141 5.90 -4.99 7.94
N ASN A 142 4.63 -5.34 7.71
CA ASN A 142 3.50 -4.61 8.31
C ASN A 142 3.22 -5.03 9.75
N SER A 143 3.46 -6.28 10.15
CA SER A 143 3.28 -6.74 11.53
C SER A 143 4.24 -6.08 12.53
N LEU A 144 5.29 -5.41 12.06
CA LEU A 144 6.17 -4.60 12.89
C LEU A 144 5.48 -3.33 13.41
N HIS A 145 4.50 -2.83 12.66
CA HIS A 145 3.95 -1.51 12.90
C HIS A 145 2.42 -1.54 13.09
N CYS A 146 1.72 -2.56 12.58
CA CYS A 146 0.27 -2.71 12.66
C CYS A 146 -0.11 -3.94 13.51
N PRO A 147 -1.01 -3.80 14.51
CA PRO A 147 -1.37 -4.90 15.39
C PRO A 147 -2.25 -5.97 14.72
N GLN A 148 -3.07 -5.60 13.73
CA GLN A 148 -3.92 -6.54 12.99
C GLN A 148 -3.53 -6.57 11.52
N VAL A 149 -2.92 -7.68 11.09
CA VAL A 149 -2.51 -7.89 9.70
C VAL A 149 -3.25 -9.12 9.16
N THR A 150 -4.12 -8.89 8.18
CA THR A 150 -4.79 -9.95 7.43
C THR A 150 -4.17 -10.08 6.05
N ALA A 151 -3.95 -11.31 5.57
CA ALA A 151 -3.34 -11.58 4.28
C ALA A 151 -4.26 -12.43 3.39
N LYS A 152 -4.38 -12.05 2.13
CA LYS A 152 -5.22 -12.70 1.12
C LYS A 152 -4.40 -12.98 -0.13
N CYS A 153 -4.01 -14.25 -0.29
CA CYS A 153 -3.27 -14.71 -1.46
C CYS A 153 -4.22 -14.95 -2.64
N THR A 154 -4.66 -13.89 -3.31
CA THR A 154 -5.67 -13.98 -4.37
C THR A 154 -5.48 -12.93 -5.46
N LYS A 155 -6.07 -13.19 -6.62
CA LYS A 155 -6.17 -12.22 -7.73
C LYS A 155 -7.39 -11.34 -7.54
N PHE A 156 -7.37 -10.12 -8.08
CA PHE A 156 -8.48 -9.18 -8.00
C PHE A 156 -9.81 -9.74 -8.52
N ALA A 157 -9.78 -10.51 -9.60
CA ALA A 157 -10.96 -11.14 -10.19
C ALA A 157 -11.68 -12.13 -9.26
N ASN A 158 -11.01 -12.58 -8.20
CA ASN A 158 -11.53 -13.54 -7.24
C ASN A 158 -11.90 -12.90 -5.90
N LEU A 159 -11.81 -11.58 -5.77
CA LEU A 159 -12.17 -10.89 -4.53
C LEU A 159 -13.67 -10.91 -4.32
N SER A 160 -14.08 -11.23 -3.11
CA SER A 160 -15.46 -11.11 -2.64
C SER A 160 -15.61 -9.93 -1.68
N VAL A 161 -16.85 -9.50 -1.45
CA VAL A 161 -17.19 -8.47 -0.46
C VAL A 161 -16.63 -8.82 0.92
N GLN A 162 -16.67 -10.11 1.29
CA GLN A 162 -16.19 -10.59 2.58
C GLN A 162 -14.68 -10.41 2.76
N ASP A 163 -13.91 -10.36 1.67
CA ASP A 163 -12.48 -10.10 1.72
C ASP A 163 -12.14 -8.64 1.99
N LEU A 164 -13.12 -7.74 1.88
CA LEU A 164 -12.98 -6.30 2.06
C LEU A 164 -13.66 -5.78 3.33
N VAL A 165 -14.19 -6.67 4.17
CA VAL A 165 -14.78 -6.31 5.46
C VAL A 165 -13.68 -5.89 6.42
N THR A 166 -13.81 -4.70 6.99
CA THR A 166 -12.86 -4.10 7.92
C THR A 166 -13.46 -3.96 9.31
N GLN A 167 -12.60 -3.78 10.32
CA GLN A 167 -13.00 -3.52 11.70
C GLN A 167 -13.44 -2.07 11.95
N HIS A 168 -13.08 -1.15 11.06
CA HIS A 168 -13.29 0.28 11.24
C HIS A 168 -14.02 0.93 10.05
N ASP A 169 -14.71 2.03 10.33
CA ASP A 169 -15.54 2.77 9.36
C ASP A 169 -14.72 3.62 8.39
N ILE A 170 -13.52 4.04 8.80
CA ILE A 170 -12.60 4.82 7.96
C ILE A 170 -11.62 3.84 7.32
N ILE A 171 -11.73 3.70 6.00
CA ILE A 171 -10.93 2.76 5.22
C ILE A 171 -10.10 3.53 4.20
N ILE A 172 -8.78 3.29 4.18
CA ILE A 172 -7.89 3.74 3.11
C ILE A 172 -7.64 2.57 2.16
N HIS A 173 -8.04 2.72 0.90
CA HIS A 173 -7.75 1.76 -0.15
C HIS A 173 -6.47 2.20 -0.90
N LEU A 174 -5.42 1.39 -0.85
CA LEU A 174 -4.15 1.61 -1.56
C LEU A 174 -4.12 0.75 -2.83
N LEU A 175 -4.11 1.39 -4.00
CA LEU A 175 -4.06 0.73 -5.31
C LEU A 175 -2.75 1.03 -6.04
N SER A 176 -1.61 0.85 -5.36
CA SER A 176 -0.31 1.26 -5.90
C SER A 176 0.14 0.37 -7.07
N ASN A 177 0.12 0.93 -8.29
CA ASN A 177 0.41 0.26 -9.58
C ASN A 177 -0.57 -0.83 -10.03
N VAL A 178 -1.74 -0.93 -9.39
CA VAL A 178 -2.73 -1.97 -9.69
C VAL A 178 -3.71 -1.54 -10.79
N LEU A 179 -4.05 -0.26 -10.85
CA LEU A 179 -4.99 0.28 -11.84
C LEU A 179 -4.41 0.31 -13.26
N ASP A 180 -3.08 0.34 -13.40
CA ASP A 180 -2.40 0.37 -14.70
C ASP A 180 -2.22 -1.04 -15.31
N LEU A 181 -2.69 -2.09 -14.61
CA LEU A 181 -2.62 -3.46 -15.12
C LEU A 181 -3.70 -3.66 -16.20
N PRO A 182 -3.35 -4.04 -17.43
CA PRO A 182 -4.34 -4.23 -18.51
C PRO A 182 -5.35 -5.35 -18.22
N THR A 183 -5.03 -6.21 -17.25
CA THR A 183 -5.87 -7.34 -16.85
C THR A 183 -6.84 -7.01 -15.72
N ILE A 184 -6.84 -5.80 -15.17
CA ILE A 184 -7.73 -5.46 -14.07
C ILE A 184 -9.09 -4.97 -14.56
N ASP A 185 -10.15 -5.57 -14.03
CA ASP A 185 -11.50 -5.03 -14.17
C ASP A 185 -11.74 -4.00 -13.05
N VAL A 186 -11.46 -2.73 -13.36
CA VAL A 186 -11.65 -1.60 -12.44
C VAL A 186 -13.11 -1.49 -12.01
N THR A 187 -14.06 -1.83 -12.90
CA THR A 187 -15.49 -1.72 -12.62
C THR A 187 -15.93 -2.80 -11.63
N ALA A 188 -15.47 -4.03 -11.81
CA ALA A 188 -15.69 -5.11 -10.85
C ALA A 188 -15.10 -4.78 -9.47
N LEU A 189 -13.86 -4.26 -9.43
CA LEU A 189 -13.22 -3.87 -8.18
C LEU A 189 -13.98 -2.74 -7.48
N ALA A 190 -14.36 -1.69 -8.21
CA ALA A 190 -15.13 -0.57 -7.67
C ALA A 190 -16.50 -1.02 -7.14
N ASN A 191 -17.18 -1.93 -7.83
CA ASN A 191 -18.45 -2.50 -7.38
C ASN A 191 -18.27 -3.34 -6.11
N CYS A 192 -17.19 -4.12 -6.03
CA CYS A 192 -16.87 -4.91 -4.84
C CYS A 192 -16.63 -4.01 -3.63
N ILE A 193 -15.83 -2.95 -3.78
CA ILE A 193 -15.60 -1.93 -2.74
C ILE A 193 -16.92 -1.27 -2.34
N LYS A 194 -17.74 -0.84 -3.32
CA LYS A 194 -19.04 -0.22 -3.05
C LYS A 194 -19.96 -1.11 -2.21
N GLN A 195 -19.94 -2.41 -2.45
CA GLN A 195 -20.76 -3.38 -1.72
C GLN A 195 -20.21 -3.72 -0.33
N SER A 196 -18.90 -3.55 -0.10
CA SER A 196 -18.27 -3.81 1.20
C SER A 196 -18.39 -2.64 2.18
N LEU A 197 -18.69 -1.44 1.69
CA LEU A 197 -18.99 -0.29 2.55
C LEU A 197 -20.33 -0.50 3.26
N SER A 198 -20.32 -0.62 4.59
CA SER A 198 -21.54 -0.65 5.40
C SER A 198 -22.11 0.78 5.54
N GLY A 199 -22.86 1.25 4.55
CA GLY A 199 -23.55 2.55 4.57
C GLY A 199 -24.11 2.99 3.21
N GLU A 200 -25.11 3.88 3.19
CA GLU A 200 -25.68 4.43 1.95
C GLU A 200 -24.64 5.20 1.13
N LEU A 201 -24.47 4.82 -0.14
CA LEU A 201 -23.55 5.49 -1.05
C LEU A 201 -24.18 6.77 -1.61
N VAL A 202 -23.69 7.94 -1.18
CA VAL A 202 -23.90 9.20 -1.90
C VAL A 202 -22.85 9.33 -3.01
N SER A 203 -23.07 8.68 -4.16
CA SER A 203 -22.26 8.96 -5.36
C SER A 203 -22.92 10.05 -6.21
N LYS A 204 -22.25 11.18 -6.38
CA LYS A 204 -22.52 12.12 -7.47
C LYS A 204 -21.63 11.78 -8.66
N ARG A 205 -22.22 11.48 -9.81
CA ARG A 205 -21.53 11.50 -11.10
C ARG A 205 -21.36 12.96 -11.52
N TYR A 206 -20.13 13.42 -11.68
CA TYR A 206 -19.85 14.61 -12.48
C TYR A 206 -19.55 14.13 -13.90
N TYR A 207 -20.43 14.48 -14.84
CA TYR A 207 -20.10 14.37 -16.26
C TYR A 207 -19.19 15.54 -16.62
N TRP A 208 -18.08 15.27 -17.30
CA TRP A 208 -17.15 16.25 -17.88
C TRP A 208 -17.76 17.07 -19.05
N HIS A 209 -19.08 17.23 -19.08
CA HIS A 209 -19.79 18.01 -20.09
C HIS A 209 -20.39 19.33 -19.56
N GLU A 210 -20.27 19.62 -18.25
CA GLU A 210 -20.89 20.79 -17.62
C GLU A 210 -19.92 21.91 -17.18
N LEU A 211 -18.67 21.89 -17.63
CA LEU A 211 -17.74 23.01 -17.44
C LEU A 211 -17.17 23.45 -18.78
N GLY A 212 -18.04 23.91 -19.69
CA GLY A 212 -17.68 24.43 -21.00
C GLY A 212 -16.68 25.58 -20.95
N LEU A 213 -15.39 25.25 -20.81
CA LEU A 213 -14.23 26.11 -20.92
C LEU A 213 -13.06 25.28 -21.46
N PHE A 214 -12.94 25.37 -22.79
CA PHE A 214 -11.80 25.07 -23.69
C PHE A 214 -11.09 23.71 -23.57
#